data_AF-A0A953RC93-F1
#
_entry.id   AF-A0A953RC93-F1
#
_cell.length_a   1.000
_cell.length_b   1.000
_cell.length_c   1.000
_cell.angle_alpha   90.00
_cell.angle_beta   90.00
_cell.angle_gamma   90.00
#
_symmetry.space_group_name_H-M   'P 1'
#
loop_
_entity.id
_entity.type
_entity.pdbx_description
1 polymer ?
#
loop_
_entity_poly.entity_id
_entity_poly.type
_entity_poly.pdbx_seq_one_letter_code
_entity_poly.pdbx_strand_id
1 'polypeptide(L)'
;MQHAECPHATGHRRPRLKQLTILAGLASLIWFLVRVIPKPSRASYPCQRAAAPLASGFVIWLAGLLSFKALYRRASNSSRHTRYALPVLALAAALVAVWLPLGVTDDAAAQEAFVPSDAPNTPIGVGKGIFPGRVVWAHEPDAARWDGKTGDWWDDANTDQRLVSTMVSDSVRSLTGKKTGKEAWDALFRNFNQTHGAPGTGYRAGEKIAIKINENQNRSGWTTGQAVPSPHMIYALVAELIEVAGVRGESITVYDSSRSIGEPIVRKFRANANADFQAVRFVAKQAAANGQMAAEFDPSNPVHFADPNLPEAYLPKTVTEAKYLINFALLRAHIMFGVTLTAKNHFGEVYFPNGGGFSPRTLHSFGGRTRPLGSYNCLVDLIGHKQLGGKTLLYLVDALYPGEHNETRVTRFASFGDQWAASLFASQDPVAIDSVGLDFLRNEPKETQVRGTADAYLHEAALANKPPSGTVYDPAREGKPLASLGVHEHWNNATSRKYSRNLGKAEGIELIALPSSRPVKGD
;
A
#
# COMPACT_ATOMS: atom_id res chain seq x y z
N MET A 1 -1.79 -79.57 -2.76
CA MET A 1 -3.24 -79.34 -2.99
C MET A 1 -3.72 -78.34 -1.93
N GLN A 2 -4.70 -77.52 -2.31
CA GLN A 2 -5.15 -76.28 -1.67
C GLN A 2 -5.64 -76.39 -0.21
N HIS A 3 -5.73 -75.20 0.40
CA HIS A 3 -6.45 -74.72 1.61
C HIS A 3 -5.50 -74.32 2.75
N ALA A 4 -5.20 -73.02 2.92
CA ALA A 4 -6.01 -71.91 3.46
C ALA A 4 -5.95 -71.87 4.99
N GLU A 5 -5.22 -70.89 5.54
CA GLU A 5 -5.51 -70.32 6.86
C GLU A 5 -4.90 -68.91 6.97
N CYS A 6 -5.72 -68.00 7.50
CA CYS A 6 -5.48 -66.56 7.63
C CYS A 6 -5.10 -66.25 9.08
N PRO A 7 -4.11 -65.39 9.38
CA PRO A 7 -3.98 -64.83 10.72
C PRO A 7 -4.32 -63.34 10.74
N HIS A 8 -5.46 -63.05 11.38
CA HIS A 8 -5.75 -61.89 12.21
C HIS A 8 -5.07 -60.54 11.93
N ALA A 9 -5.89 -59.60 11.45
CA ALA A 9 -5.65 -58.17 11.57
C ALA A 9 -5.49 -57.76 13.06
N THR A 10 -4.31 -57.28 13.41
CA THR A 10 -4.05 -56.63 14.70
C THR A 10 -4.63 -55.21 14.69
N GLY A 11 -5.61 -54.98 15.56
CA GLY A 11 -6.26 -53.68 15.71
C GLY A 11 -5.30 -52.61 16.26
N HIS A 12 -4.97 -51.62 15.43
CA HIS A 12 -4.31 -50.40 15.91
C HIS A 12 -5.29 -49.50 16.66
N ARG A 13 -5.08 -49.41 17.98
CA ARG A 13 -5.70 -48.46 18.91
C ARG A 13 -5.56 -47.00 18.41
N ARG A 14 -6.64 -46.43 17.84
CA ARG A 14 -6.82 -44.98 17.57
C ARG A 14 -7.60 -44.15 18.64
N PRO A 15 -7.66 -44.45 19.96
CA PRO A 15 -8.39 -43.59 20.90
C PRO A 15 -7.58 -42.39 21.44
N ARG A 16 -6.24 -42.40 21.38
CA ARG A 16 -5.40 -41.38 22.05
C ARG A 16 -5.48 -39.99 21.44
N LEU A 17 -5.58 -39.87 20.11
CA LEU A 17 -5.53 -38.57 19.42
C LEU A 17 -6.78 -37.71 19.68
N LYS A 18 -7.96 -38.32 19.77
CA LYS A 18 -9.23 -37.61 20.05
C LYS A 18 -9.31 -37.08 21.48
N GLN A 19 -8.73 -37.80 22.44
CA GLN A 19 -8.66 -37.35 23.83
C GLN A 19 -7.69 -36.18 23.98
N LEU A 20 -6.55 -36.22 23.27
CA LEU A 20 -5.57 -35.14 23.24
C LEU A 20 -6.16 -33.82 22.68
N THR A 21 -6.96 -33.87 21.61
CA THR A 21 -7.58 -32.67 21.03
C THR A 21 -8.63 -32.03 21.95
N ILE A 22 -9.42 -32.85 22.65
CA ILE A 22 -10.43 -32.35 23.62
C ILE A 22 -9.75 -31.70 24.82
N LEU A 23 -8.70 -32.33 25.36
CA LEU A 23 -7.94 -31.80 26.49
C LEU A 23 -7.20 -30.50 26.12
N ALA A 24 -6.63 -30.43 24.91
CA ALA A 24 -5.96 -29.23 24.42
C ALA A 24 -6.94 -28.05 24.23
N GLY A 25 -8.11 -28.29 23.65
CA GLY A 25 -9.16 -27.28 23.50
C GLY A 25 -9.69 -26.76 24.84
N LEU A 26 -9.96 -27.67 25.79
CA LEU A 26 -10.40 -27.32 27.14
C LEU A 26 -9.33 -26.56 27.91
N ALA A 27 -8.07 -27.00 27.87
CA ALA A 27 -6.95 -26.32 28.52
C ALA A 27 -6.74 -24.92 27.94
N SER A 28 -6.85 -24.76 26.62
CA SER A 28 -6.76 -23.45 25.94
C SER A 28 -7.89 -22.53 26.37
N LEU A 29 -9.13 -23.03 26.46
CA LEU A 29 -10.29 -22.26 26.94
C LEU A 29 -10.11 -21.82 28.40
N ILE A 30 -9.76 -22.74 29.30
CA ILE A 30 -9.54 -22.43 30.73
C ILE A 30 -8.44 -21.38 30.87
N TRP A 31 -7.31 -21.57 30.20
CA TRP A 31 -6.20 -20.64 30.27
C TRP A 31 -6.57 -19.26 29.70
N PHE A 32 -7.31 -19.21 28.60
CA PHE A 32 -7.80 -17.96 28.03
C PHE A 32 -8.74 -17.23 28.99
N LEU A 33 -9.74 -17.91 29.54
CA LEU A 33 -10.71 -17.30 30.46
C LEU A 33 -10.05 -16.82 31.76
N VAL A 34 -9.19 -17.64 32.36
CA VAL A 34 -8.47 -17.29 33.60
C VAL A 34 -7.58 -16.07 33.42
N ARG A 35 -6.97 -15.90 32.23
CA ARG A 35 -6.04 -14.79 31.98
C ARG A 35 -6.76 -13.53 31.53
N VAL A 36 -7.78 -13.66 30.70
CA VAL A 36 -8.44 -12.54 30.02
C VAL A 36 -9.59 -11.95 30.84
N ILE A 37 -10.42 -12.75 31.55
CA ILE A 37 -11.54 -12.21 32.34
C ILE A 37 -11.07 -11.19 33.40
N PRO A 38 -10.00 -11.44 34.18
CA PRO A 38 -9.55 -10.49 35.18
C PRO A 38 -8.93 -9.21 34.57
N LYS A 39 -8.45 -9.28 33.32
CA LYS A 39 -7.84 -8.13 32.61
C LYS A 39 -7.97 -8.33 31.08
N PRO A 40 -9.04 -7.78 30.46
CA PRO A 40 -9.36 -8.06 29.05
C PRO A 40 -8.26 -7.71 28.06
N SER A 41 -7.42 -6.72 28.35
CA SER A 41 -6.30 -6.34 27.47
C SER A 41 -5.27 -7.46 27.25
N ARG A 42 -5.21 -8.46 28.13
CA ARG A 42 -4.30 -9.62 27.97
C ARG A 42 -4.63 -10.49 26.76
N ALA A 43 -5.82 -10.37 26.18
CA ALA A 43 -6.16 -11.06 24.93
C ALA A 43 -5.20 -10.71 23.77
N SER A 44 -4.54 -9.55 23.84
CA SER A 44 -3.54 -9.12 22.85
C SER A 44 -2.18 -9.82 22.97
N TYR A 45 -1.91 -10.52 24.08
CA TYR A 45 -0.61 -11.15 24.32
C TYR A 45 -0.38 -12.32 23.34
N PRO A 46 0.86 -12.54 22.85
CA PRO A 46 1.15 -13.57 21.84
C PRO A 46 0.64 -14.96 22.23
N CYS A 47 0.81 -15.31 23.50
CA CYS A 47 0.43 -16.60 24.05
C CYS A 47 -1.10 -16.77 24.12
N GLN A 48 -1.84 -15.69 24.40
CA GLN A 48 -3.31 -15.67 24.40
C GLN A 48 -3.89 -15.68 22.99
N ARG A 49 -3.22 -15.01 22.04
CA ARG A 49 -3.57 -15.05 20.61
C ARG A 49 -3.39 -16.45 20.01
N ALA A 50 -2.41 -17.23 20.49
CA ALA A 50 -2.24 -18.62 20.10
C ALA A 50 -3.32 -19.56 20.69
N ALA A 51 -3.77 -19.31 21.92
CA ALA A 51 -4.83 -20.11 22.55
C ALA A 51 -6.25 -19.77 22.08
N ALA A 52 -6.49 -18.54 21.62
CA ALA A 52 -7.83 -18.08 21.25
C ALA A 52 -8.50 -18.96 20.18
N PRO A 53 -7.85 -19.33 19.05
CA PRO A 53 -8.46 -20.21 18.05
C PRO A 53 -8.83 -21.59 18.58
N LEU A 54 -7.97 -22.19 19.42
CA LEU A 54 -8.20 -23.50 20.04
C LEU A 54 -9.37 -23.45 21.03
N ALA A 55 -9.44 -22.39 21.84
CA ALA A 55 -10.54 -22.13 22.75
C ALA A 55 -11.88 -21.92 22.01
N SER A 56 -11.89 -21.09 20.97
CA SER A 56 -13.07 -20.83 20.14
C SER A 56 -13.56 -22.09 19.43
N GLY A 57 -12.65 -22.88 18.84
CA GLY A 57 -12.99 -24.15 18.22
C GLY A 57 -13.64 -25.14 19.20
N PHE A 58 -13.14 -25.19 20.44
CA PHE A 58 -13.72 -26.03 21.49
C PHE A 58 -15.13 -25.57 21.92
N VAL A 59 -15.36 -24.26 22.03
CA VAL A 59 -16.69 -23.70 22.35
C VAL A 59 -17.70 -24.00 21.24
N ILE A 60 -17.31 -23.82 19.96
CA ILE A 60 -18.16 -24.12 18.81
C ILE A 60 -18.51 -25.62 18.79
N TRP A 61 -17.53 -26.49 19.05
CA TRP A 61 -17.75 -27.93 19.13
C TRP A 61 -18.73 -28.32 20.25
N LEU A 62 -18.58 -27.75 21.46
CA LEU A 62 -19.50 -27.96 22.57
C LEU A 62 -20.92 -27.47 22.25
N ALA A 63 -21.05 -26.28 21.66
CA ALA A 63 -22.33 -25.72 21.24
C ALA A 63 -23.01 -26.60 20.17
N GLY A 64 -22.23 -27.17 19.24
CA GLY A 64 -22.70 -28.15 18.27
C GLY A 64 -23.23 -29.43 18.93
N LEU A 65 -22.50 -29.99 19.90
CA LEU A 65 -22.93 -31.18 20.65
C LEU A 65 -24.23 -30.95 21.45
N LEU A 66 -24.33 -29.80 22.11
CA LEU A 66 -25.52 -29.43 22.89
C LEU A 66 -26.73 -29.19 21.98
N SER A 67 -26.53 -28.49 20.86
CA SER A 67 -27.55 -28.29 19.83
C SER A 67 -28.02 -29.62 19.23
N PHE A 68 -27.10 -30.53 18.93
CA PHE A 68 -27.41 -31.87 18.43
C PHE A 68 -28.23 -32.67 19.46
N LYS A 69 -27.84 -32.66 20.74
CA LYS A 69 -28.57 -33.37 21.81
C LYS A 69 -29.98 -32.80 22.01
N ALA A 70 -30.15 -31.49 21.94
CA ALA A 70 -31.46 -30.83 22.06
C ALA A 70 -32.37 -31.17 20.87
N LEU A 71 -31.85 -31.10 19.64
CA LEU A 71 -32.58 -31.47 18.43
C LEU A 71 -32.93 -32.97 18.40
N TYR A 72 -32.01 -33.83 18.85
CA TYR A 72 -32.23 -35.28 18.95
C TYR A 72 -33.37 -35.62 19.93
N ARG A 73 -33.40 -34.99 21.12
CA ARG A 73 -34.49 -35.15 22.09
C ARG A 73 -35.85 -34.67 21.56
N ARG A 74 -35.85 -33.61 20.76
CA ARG A 74 -37.07 -33.09 20.13
C ARG A 74 -37.55 -34.01 18.99
N ALA A 75 -36.62 -34.60 18.24
CA ALA A 75 -36.91 -35.55 17.18
C ALA A 75 -37.41 -36.91 17.73
N SER A 76 -36.92 -37.37 18.88
CA SER A 76 -37.37 -38.63 19.51
C SER A 76 -38.84 -38.61 19.95
N ASN A 77 -39.42 -37.41 20.13
CA ASN A 77 -40.82 -37.21 20.51
C ASN A 77 -41.76 -36.95 19.31
N SER A 78 -41.26 -37.04 18.07
CA SER A 78 -42.06 -36.80 16.85
C SER A 78 -42.46 -38.09 16.11
N SER A 79 -43.45 -37.99 15.22
CA SER A 79 -43.97 -39.11 14.43
C SER A 79 -42.89 -39.75 13.53
N ARG A 80 -43.08 -41.03 13.17
CA ARG A 80 -42.06 -41.89 12.52
C ARG A 80 -41.40 -41.29 11.26
N HIS A 81 -42.07 -40.41 10.52
CA HIS A 81 -41.52 -39.79 9.32
C HIS A 81 -40.53 -38.63 9.61
N THR A 82 -40.67 -37.94 10.73
CA THR A 82 -39.78 -36.85 11.16
C THR A 82 -38.52 -37.33 11.90
N ARG A 83 -38.50 -38.61 12.31
CA ARG A 83 -37.43 -39.20 13.14
C ARG A 83 -36.09 -39.31 12.43
N TYR A 84 -36.08 -39.35 11.09
CA TYR A 84 -34.86 -39.51 10.30
C TYR A 84 -34.45 -38.25 9.54
N ALA A 85 -35.38 -37.32 9.26
CA ALA A 85 -35.07 -36.08 8.54
C ALA A 85 -34.32 -35.05 9.41
N LEU A 86 -34.72 -34.89 10.68
CA LEU A 86 -34.06 -33.95 11.60
C LEU A 86 -32.60 -34.32 11.94
N PRO A 87 -32.26 -35.60 12.23
CA PRO A 87 -30.87 -35.99 12.48
C PRO A 87 -29.96 -35.80 11.27
N VAL A 88 -30.47 -36.04 10.06
CA VAL A 88 -29.71 -35.85 8.80
C VAL A 88 -29.43 -34.36 8.55
N LEU A 89 -30.43 -33.50 8.72
CA LEU A 89 -30.24 -32.04 8.62
C LEU A 89 -29.31 -31.50 9.71
N ALA A 90 -29.41 -32.00 10.94
CA ALA A 90 -28.51 -31.63 12.03
C ALA A 90 -27.07 -32.12 11.78
N LEU A 91 -26.89 -33.30 11.21
CA LEU A 91 -25.57 -33.82 10.82
C LEU A 91 -24.98 -33.02 9.66
N ALA A 92 -25.78 -32.65 8.66
CA ALA A 92 -25.36 -31.77 7.57
C ALA A 92 -24.99 -30.37 8.08
N ALA A 93 -25.78 -29.78 8.98
CA ALA A 93 -25.47 -28.50 9.62
C ALA A 93 -24.20 -28.58 10.50
N ALA A 94 -24.00 -29.68 11.22
CA ALA A 94 -22.79 -29.91 12.01
C ALA A 94 -21.55 -30.13 11.12
N LEU A 95 -21.69 -30.85 10.01
CA LEU A 95 -20.62 -31.01 9.02
C LEU A 95 -20.25 -29.66 8.41
N VAL A 96 -21.22 -28.85 8.00
CA VAL A 96 -21.01 -27.48 7.50
C VAL A 96 -20.38 -26.59 8.57
N ALA A 97 -20.83 -26.65 9.82
CA ALA A 97 -20.27 -25.88 10.94
C ALA A 97 -18.85 -26.30 11.34
N VAL A 98 -18.44 -27.54 11.07
CA VAL A 98 -17.06 -28.03 11.26
C VAL A 98 -16.19 -27.71 10.03
N TRP A 99 -16.77 -27.73 8.83
CA TRP A 99 -16.06 -27.42 7.57
C TRP A 99 -15.82 -25.93 7.36
N LEU A 100 -16.76 -25.05 7.77
CA LEU A 100 -16.61 -23.60 7.64
C LEU A 100 -15.35 -23.07 8.34
N PRO A 101 -15.06 -23.44 9.60
CA PRO A 101 -13.82 -23.04 10.26
C PRO A 101 -12.58 -23.60 9.54
N LEU A 102 -12.60 -24.87 9.13
CA LEU A 102 -11.44 -25.50 8.49
C LEU A 102 -11.10 -24.88 7.12
N GLY A 103 -12.10 -24.53 6.31
CA GLY A 103 -11.89 -23.82 5.04
C GLY A 103 -11.55 -22.33 5.19
N VAL A 104 -11.82 -21.73 6.36
CA VAL A 104 -11.47 -20.33 6.67
C VAL A 104 -10.12 -20.24 7.40
N THR A 105 -9.67 -21.30 8.07
CA THR A 105 -8.40 -21.33 8.81
C THR A 105 -7.18 -21.61 7.93
N ASP A 106 -7.34 -22.19 6.75
CA ASP A 106 -6.21 -22.47 5.85
C ASP A 106 -5.69 -21.18 5.16
N ASP A 107 -6.56 -20.24 4.82
CA ASP A 107 -6.17 -18.92 4.27
C ASP A 107 -5.88 -17.88 5.37
N ALA A 108 -6.45 -18.05 6.57
CA ALA A 108 -6.17 -17.24 7.75
C ALA A 108 -5.10 -17.86 8.66
N ALA A 109 -4.34 -18.85 8.16
CA ALA A 109 -3.11 -19.27 8.79
C ALA A 109 -2.23 -18.03 8.98
N ALA A 110 -1.90 -17.74 10.23
CA ALA A 110 -1.36 -16.47 10.70
C ALA A 110 -0.09 -16.07 9.94
N GLN A 111 -0.24 -15.29 8.86
CA GLN A 111 0.92 -14.67 8.23
C GLN A 111 1.52 -13.69 9.23
N GLU A 112 2.78 -13.93 9.59
CA GLU A 112 3.52 -13.14 10.57
C GLU A 112 3.70 -11.70 10.09
N ALA A 113 4.01 -10.80 11.01
CA ALA A 113 4.42 -9.44 10.65
C ALA A 113 5.60 -9.52 9.68
N PHE A 114 5.64 -8.63 8.69
CA PHE A 114 6.73 -8.62 7.73
C PHE A 114 8.07 -8.36 8.45
N VAL A 115 9.04 -9.21 8.16
CA VAL A 115 10.45 -9.05 8.54
C VAL A 115 11.26 -9.28 7.27
N PRO A 116 12.22 -8.39 6.93
CA PRO A 116 13.11 -8.60 5.79
C PRO A 116 13.82 -9.93 5.84
N SER A 117 13.98 -10.55 4.67
CA SER A 117 14.98 -11.59 4.47
C SER A 117 16.41 -11.03 4.46
N ASP A 118 16.56 -9.80 4.00
CA ASP A 118 17.86 -9.16 3.84
C ASP A 118 18.40 -8.60 5.16
N ALA A 119 19.72 -8.67 5.32
CA ALA A 119 20.37 -8.02 6.43
C ALA A 119 20.25 -6.48 6.29
N PRO A 120 20.21 -5.74 7.41
CA PRO A 120 20.28 -4.29 7.35
C PRO A 120 21.49 -3.78 6.55
N ASN A 121 21.28 -2.72 5.79
CA ASN A 121 22.34 -2.06 5.02
C ASN A 121 23.08 -2.92 3.98
N THR A 122 22.37 -3.85 3.33
CA THR A 122 22.86 -4.60 2.16
C THR A 122 22.15 -4.14 0.89
N PRO A 123 22.59 -3.04 0.25
CA PRO A 123 21.90 -2.49 -0.89
C PRO A 123 22.01 -3.36 -2.14
N ILE A 124 20.91 -3.41 -2.89
CA ILE A 124 20.80 -4.03 -4.22
C ILE A 124 20.22 -3.03 -5.22
N GLY A 125 20.57 -3.21 -6.50
CA GLY A 125 20.15 -2.30 -7.57
C GLY A 125 20.98 -1.02 -7.65
N VAL A 126 20.52 -0.07 -8.47
CA VAL A 126 21.26 1.14 -8.82
C VAL A 126 20.40 2.36 -8.58
N GLY A 127 20.86 3.21 -7.64
CA GLY A 127 20.14 4.42 -7.23
C GLY A 127 19.88 5.39 -8.38
N LYS A 128 18.75 6.11 -8.34
CA LYS A 128 18.35 7.13 -9.34
C LYS A 128 18.28 8.54 -8.76
N GLY A 129 18.29 9.53 -9.65
CA GLY A 129 18.17 10.95 -9.32
C GLY A 129 19.49 11.73 -9.32
N ILE A 130 19.40 13.03 -9.03
CA ILE A 130 20.55 13.94 -8.89
C ILE A 130 21.52 13.43 -7.82
N PHE A 131 20.96 12.90 -6.72
CA PHE A 131 21.69 12.13 -5.72
C PHE A 131 21.13 10.71 -5.70
N PRO A 132 21.82 9.72 -6.32
CA PRO A 132 21.33 8.36 -6.48
C PRO A 132 20.78 7.72 -5.19
N GLY A 133 19.51 7.34 -5.16
CA GLY A 133 18.89 6.67 -4.01
C GLY A 133 18.57 7.60 -2.82
N ARG A 134 18.60 8.93 -3.02
CA ARG A 134 18.21 9.89 -1.98
C ARG A 134 16.70 9.91 -1.78
N VAL A 135 16.29 9.79 -0.52
CA VAL A 135 14.93 10.03 -0.06
C VAL A 135 14.96 11.15 0.98
N VAL A 136 14.15 12.18 0.80
CA VAL A 136 13.95 13.24 1.79
C VAL A 136 12.71 12.94 2.60
N TRP A 137 12.78 13.14 3.91
CA TRP A 137 11.67 13.02 4.84
C TRP A 137 11.49 14.33 5.61
N ALA A 138 10.38 15.03 5.35
CA ALA A 138 9.93 16.15 6.14
C ALA A 138 8.93 15.67 7.19
N HIS A 139 9.10 16.08 8.44
CA HIS A 139 8.18 15.78 9.53
C HIS A 139 7.86 17.07 10.29
N GLU A 140 6.59 17.47 10.32
CA GLU A 140 6.15 18.71 10.96
C GLU A 140 4.83 18.48 11.70
N PRO A 141 4.86 18.05 12.98
CA PRO A 141 3.67 17.76 13.77
C PRO A 141 2.64 18.91 13.80
N ASP A 142 3.10 20.17 13.82
CA ASP A 142 2.21 21.32 13.88
C ASP A 142 1.49 21.56 12.53
N ALA A 143 1.83 20.85 11.45
CA ALA A 143 1.10 20.90 10.18
C ALA A 143 -0.23 20.12 10.24
N ALA A 144 -0.34 19.10 11.10
CA ALA A 144 -1.49 18.21 11.19
C ALA A 144 -2.14 18.28 12.59
N ARG A 145 -3.21 19.06 12.74
CA ARG A 145 -3.79 19.45 14.05
C ARG A 145 -5.14 18.83 14.38
N TRP A 146 -5.76 18.11 13.44
CA TRP A 146 -7.08 17.50 13.65
C TRP A 146 -7.16 16.68 14.96
N ASP A 147 -8.13 17.01 15.81
CA ASP A 147 -8.34 16.31 17.09
C ASP A 147 -8.95 14.90 16.91
N GLY A 148 -9.40 14.57 15.70
CA GLY A 148 -10.08 13.32 15.36
C GLY A 148 -11.60 13.37 15.53
N LYS A 149 -12.17 14.56 15.83
CA LYS A 149 -13.57 14.74 16.21
C LYS A 149 -14.20 15.99 15.57
N THR A 150 -13.56 17.15 15.68
CA THR A 150 -14.10 18.44 15.29
C THR A 150 -13.75 18.77 13.84
N GLY A 151 -14.78 18.91 13.01
CA GLY A 151 -14.60 19.09 11.56
C GLY A 151 -13.87 17.92 10.92
N ASP A 152 -13.29 18.17 9.76
CA ASP A 152 -12.53 17.21 9.01
C ASP A 152 -11.03 17.52 9.03
N TRP A 153 -10.19 16.49 8.92
CA TRP A 153 -8.74 16.70 8.92
C TRP A 153 -8.26 17.59 7.75
N TRP A 154 -9.00 17.59 6.64
CA TRP A 154 -8.69 18.39 5.47
C TRP A 154 -9.18 19.84 5.54
N ASP A 155 -9.84 20.25 6.63
CA ASP A 155 -10.22 21.64 6.84
C ASP A 155 -8.99 22.50 7.15
N ASP A 156 -8.98 23.76 6.69
CA ASP A 156 -7.87 24.70 6.92
C ASP A 156 -7.62 25.00 8.42
N ALA A 157 -8.64 24.79 9.27
CA ALA A 157 -8.49 24.90 10.73
C ALA A 157 -7.69 23.72 11.32
N ASN A 158 -7.66 22.58 10.63
CA ASN A 158 -7.06 21.33 11.08
C ASN A 158 -5.75 20.99 10.39
N THR A 159 -5.45 21.60 9.23
CA THR A 159 -4.18 21.45 8.51
C THR A 159 -3.56 22.82 8.20
N ASP A 160 -2.34 23.09 8.67
CA ASP A 160 -1.68 24.40 8.49
C ASP A 160 -1.03 24.51 7.10
N GLN A 161 -1.68 25.22 6.17
CA GLN A 161 -1.19 25.38 4.79
C GLN A 161 0.23 25.95 4.72
N ARG A 162 0.61 26.87 5.61
CA ARG A 162 1.92 27.52 5.56
C ARG A 162 3.02 26.49 5.87
N LEU A 163 2.83 25.72 6.94
CA LEU A 163 3.78 24.65 7.31
C LEU A 163 3.84 23.57 6.23
N VAL A 164 2.71 23.16 5.68
CA VAL A 164 2.64 22.23 4.54
C VAL A 164 3.42 22.76 3.33
N SER A 165 3.29 24.03 3.01
CA SER A 165 4.02 24.66 1.89
C SER A 165 5.53 24.66 2.13
N THR A 166 5.97 24.95 3.37
CA THR A 166 7.38 24.84 3.77
C THR A 166 7.90 23.41 3.64
N MET A 167 7.13 22.39 4.08
CA MET A 167 7.53 20.98 3.95
C MET A 167 7.80 20.60 2.49
N VAL A 168 6.93 21.00 1.55
CA VAL A 168 7.11 20.70 0.12
C VAL A 168 8.33 21.43 -0.43
N SER A 169 8.45 22.74 -0.18
CA SER A 169 9.55 23.56 -0.69
C SER A 169 10.92 23.06 -0.20
N ASP A 170 11.04 22.78 1.10
CA ASP A 170 12.28 22.29 1.70
C ASP A 170 12.61 20.86 1.26
N SER A 171 11.60 20.03 0.99
CA SER A 171 11.81 18.69 0.42
C SER A 171 12.43 18.75 -0.97
N VAL A 172 11.91 19.60 -1.86
CA VAL A 172 12.44 19.77 -3.22
C VAL A 172 13.86 20.37 -3.21
N ARG A 173 14.10 21.38 -2.36
CA ARG A 173 15.44 21.97 -2.17
C ARG A 173 16.45 20.94 -1.64
N SER A 174 16.08 20.16 -0.64
CA SER A 174 16.97 19.15 -0.04
C SER A 174 17.22 17.96 -0.97
N LEU A 175 16.20 17.55 -1.73
CA LEU A 175 16.32 16.48 -2.71
C LEU A 175 17.34 16.83 -3.80
N THR A 176 17.36 18.10 -4.23
CA THR A 176 18.22 18.61 -5.30
C THR A 176 19.53 19.21 -4.81
N GLY A 177 19.68 19.41 -3.50
CA GLY A 177 20.82 20.09 -2.88
C GLY A 177 20.94 21.58 -3.27
N LYS A 178 19.86 22.20 -3.75
CA LYS A 178 19.83 23.60 -4.18
C LYS A 178 19.35 24.52 -3.07
N LYS A 179 19.81 25.77 -3.11
CA LYS A 179 19.53 26.75 -2.05
C LYS A 179 18.16 27.39 -2.22
N THR A 180 17.69 27.57 -3.45
CA THR A 180 16.40 28.19 -3.75
C THR A 180 15.46 27.21 -4.44
N GLY A 181 14.15 27.41 -4.29
CA GLY A 181 13.15 26.56 -4.96
C GLY A 181 13.25 26.63 -6.49
N LYS A 182 13.52 27.80 -7.06
CA LYS A 182 13.67 27.99 -8.52
C LYS A 182 14.83 27.15 -9.08
N GLU A 183 15.99 27.20 -8.42
CA GLU A 183 17.14 26.36 -8.79
C GLU A 183 16.86 24.87 -8.61
N ALA A 184 16.09 24.51 -7.57
CA ALA A 184 15.72 23.13 -7.29
C ALA A 184 14.83 22.54 -8.41
N TRP A 185 13.76 23.24 -8.78
CA TRP A 185 12.89 22.83 -9.88
C TRP A 185 13.62 22.79 -11.23
N ASP A 186 14.42 23.81 -11.55
CA ASP A 186 15.24 23.80 -12.76
C ASP A 186 16.21 22.60 -12.77
N ALA A 187 16.81 22.25 -11.63
CA ALA A 187 17.67 21.08 -11.52
C ALA A 187 16.91 19.76 -11.75
N LEU A 188 15.69 19.60 -11.23
CA LEU A 188 14.85 18.43 -11.50
C LEU A 188 14.55 18.29 -12.99
N PHE A 189 14.08 19.37 -13.64
CA PHE A 189 13.78 19.34 -15.08
C PHE A 189 15.01 19.06 -15.94
N ARG A 190 16.15 19.68 -15.63
CA ARG A 190 17.41 19.44 -16.36
C ARG A 190 17.90 18.01 -16.19
N ASN A 191 17.85 17.48 -14.97
CA ASN A 191 18.23 16.10 -14.70
C ASN A 191 17.35 15.13 -15.48
N PHE A 192 16.04 15.33 -15.47
CA PHE A 192 15.10 14.55 -16.27
C PHE A 192 15.39 14.65 -17.76
N ASN A 193 15.49 15.86 -18.30
CA ASN A 193 15.69 16.04 -19.74
C ASN A 193 17.03 15.46 -20.20
N GLN A 194 18.07 15.51 -19.36
CA GLN A 194 19.36 14.86 -19.63
C GLN A 194 19.23 13.33 -19.76
N THR A 195 18.46 12.67 -18.88
CA THR A 195 18.23 11.21 -18.96
C THR A 195 17.29 10.81 -20.10
N HIS A 196 16.66 11.79 -20.76
CA HIS A 196 15.69 11.60 -21.86
C HIS A 196 16.16 12.20 -23.19
N GLY A 197 17.47 12.34 -23.39
CA GLY A 197 18.05 12.74 -24.68
C GLY A 197 17.99 14.23 -25.02
N ALA A 198 17.67 15.09 -24.04
CA ALA A 198 17.64 16.55 -24.18
C ALA A 198 18.56 17.25 -23.15
N PRO A 199 19.88 16.97 -23.16
CA PRO A 199 20.81 17.45 -22.14
C PRO A 199 20.86 18.98 -22.07
N GLY A 200 20.99 19.51 -20.84
CA GLY A 200 21.15 20.94 -20.59
C GLY A 200 19.87 21.78 -20.70
N THR A 201 18.71 21.17 -20.99
CA THR A 201 17.43 21.88 -21.14
C THR A 201 16.62 21.83 -19.84
N GLY A 202 16.16 22.98 -19.34
CA GLY A 202 15.17 23.03 -18.26
C GLY A 202 13.75 22.84 -18.79
N TYR A 203 12.75 23.19 -17.97
CA TYR A 203 11.35 23.24 -18.39
C TYR A 203 11.15 24.21 -19.56
N ARG A 204 10.31 23.84 -20.54
CA ARG A 204 9.88 24.74 -21.62
C ARG A 204 8.38 25.01 -21.52
N ALA A 205 8.00 26.25 -21.79
CA ALA A 205 6.59 26.67 -21.76
C ALA A 205 5.73 25.77 -22.66
N GLY A 206 4.59 25.33 -22.14
CA GLY A 206 3.66 24.43 -22.82
C GLY A 206 3.95 22.94 -22.62
N GLU A 207 5.08 22.57 -22.02
CA GLU A 207 5.31 21.18 -21.62
C GLU A 207 4.35 20.80 -20.48
N LYS A 208 3.59 19.72 -20.69
CA LYS A 208 2.52 19.28 -19.79
C LYS A 208 3.08 18.45 -18.61
N ILE A 209 2.50 18.65 -17.43
CA ILE A 209 2.77 17.89 -16.20
C ILE A 209 1.48 17.21 -15.73
N ALA A 210 1.53 15.88 -15.58
CA ALA A 210 0.47 15.11 -14.96
C ALA A 210 0.84 14.76 -13.51
N ILE A 211 -0.10 14.87 -12.57
CA ILE A 211 0.10 14.57 -11.14
C ILE A 211 -0.88 13.46 -10.74
N LYS A 212 -0.37 12.23 -10.58
CA LYS A 212 -1.18 11.08 -10.15
C LYS A 212 -1.38 11.13 -8.65
N ILE A 213 -2.61 11.37 -8.19
CA ILE A 213 -2.97 11.30 -6.77
C ILE A 213 -3.65 9.96 -6.45
N ASN A 214 -3.62 9.49 -5.21
CA ASN A 214 -4.24 8.23 -4.81
C ASN A 214 -5.63 8.42 -4.21
N GLU A 215 -6.69 8.36 -5.02
CA GLU A 215 -8.08 8.53 -4.57
C GLU A 215 -8.77 7.19 -4.26
N ASN A 216 -8.02 6.12 -3.94
CA ASN A 216 -8.56 4.75 -3.89
C ASN A 216 -9.84 4.60 -3.05
N GLN A 217 -9.95 5.32 -1.93
CA GLN A 217 -11.11 5.26 -1.05
C GLN A 217 -12.28 6.13 -1.54
N ASN A 218 -12.06 7.10 -2.43
CA ASN A 218 -13.09 8.00 -2.94
C ASN A 218 -13.94 7.35 -4.04
N ARG A 219 -14.92 6.54 -3.59
CA ARG A 219 -15.87 5.85 -4.48
C ARG A 219 -17.17 6.63 -4.69
N SER A 220 -17.60 7.39 -3.68
CA SER A 220 -18.89 8.08 -3.66
C SER A 220 -18.82 9.44 -2.97
N GLY A 221 -17.64 10.07 -2.97
CA GLY A 221 -17.34 11.27 -2.18
C GLY A 221 -16.53 10.96 -0.92
N TRP A 222 -16.03 12.02 -0.31
CA TRP A 222 -15.25 11.93 0.92
C TRP A 222 -16.16 11.87 2.15
N THR A 223 -15.72 11.09 3.13
CA THR A 223 -16.35 10.99 4.45
C THR A 223 -15.33 11.31 5.53
N THR A 224 -15.75 11.95 6.62
CA THR A 224 -14.86 12.37 7.71
C THR A 224 -13.93 11.24 8.13
N GLY A 225 -12.63 11.51 8.22
CA GLY A 225 -11.61 10.55 8.66
C GLY A 225 -11.21 9.49 7.63
N GLN A 226 -11.69 9.58 6.39
CA GLN A 226 -11.21 8.75 5.29
C GLN A 226 -9.75 9.09 4.94
N ALA A 227 -8.94 8.08 4.61
CA ALA A 227 -7.53 8.25 4.29
C ALA A 227 -7.33 8.48 2.79
N VAL A 228 -7.41 9.74 2.39
CA VAL A 228 -7.31 10.26 1.01
C VAL A 228 -6.21 11.32 0.93
N PRO A 229 -5.77 11.75 -0.27
CA PRO A 229 -4.70 12.73 -0.41
C PRO A 229 -5.06 14.08 0.22
N SER A 230 -4.10 14.75 0.85
CA SER A 230 -4.35 16.06 1.44
C SER A 230 -4.55 17.15 0.38
N PRO A 231 -5.67 17.91 0.43
CA PRO A 231 -5.84 19.10 -0.40
C PRO A 231 -4.70 20.10 -0.23
N HIS A 232 -4.17 20.22 0.99
CA HIS A 232 -3.10 21.15 1.34
C HIS A 232 -1.78 20.79 0.68
N MET A 233 -1.45 19.49 0.63
CA MET A 233 -0.22 19.01 0.00
C MET A 233 -0.27 19.13 -1.51
N ILE A 234 -1.39 18.72 -2.12
CA ILE A 234 -1.57 18.85 -3.57
C ILE A 234 -1.53 20.33 -3.98
N TYR A 235 -2.20 21.19 -3.21
CA TYR A 235 -2.16 22.63 -3.43
C TYR A 235 -0.74 23.20 -3.29
N ALA A 236 0.01 22.83 -2.25
CA ALA A 236 1.39 23.28 -2.06
C ALA A 236 2.32 22.84 -3.20
N LEU A 237 2.19 21.60 -3.67
CA LEU A 237 2.95 21.10 -4.82
C LEU A 237 2.64 21.90 -6.09
N VAL A 238 1.37 22.15 -6.38
CA VAL A 238 1.00 22.90 -7.58
C VAL A 238 1.37 24.39 -7.45
N ALA A 239 1.30 24.96 -6.25
CA ALA A 239 1.80 26.31 -5.98
C ALA A 239 3.31 26.42 -6.25
N GLU A 240 4.11 25.45 -5.80
CA GLU A 240 5.54 25.38 -6.15
C GLU A 240 5.77 25.30 -7.67
N LEU A 241 4.99 24.49 -8.40
CA LEU A 241 5.10 24.42 -9.86
C LEU A 241 4.74 25.76 -10.54
N ILE A 242 3.66 26.41 -10.13
CA ILE A 242 3.18 27.66 -10.74
C ILE A 242 4.08 28.84 -10.36
N GLU A 243 4.25 29.07 -9.07
CA GLU A 243 4.82 30.30 -8.51
C GLU A 243 6.35 30.27 -8.47
N VAL A 244 6.96 29.08 -8.36
CA VAL A 244 8.41 28.91 -8.22
C VAL A 244 9.05 28.37 -9.48
N ALA A 245 8.46 27.33 -10.07
CA ALA A 245 8.98 26.71 -11.29
C ALA A 245 8.52 27.40 -12.59
N GLY A 246 7.50 28.26 -12.52
CA GLY A 246 6.98 29.02 -13.67
C GLY A 246 6.14 28.20 -14.65
N VAL A 247 5.56 27.09 -14.20
CA VAL A 247 4.68 26.25 -15.01
C VAL A 247 3.29 26.90 -15.09
N ARG A 248 2.75 27.05 -16.30
CA ARG A 248 1.39 27.58 -16.51
C ARG A 248 0.37 26.57 -15.98
N GLY A 249 -0.67 27.05 -15.29
CA GLY A 249 -1.69 26.17 -14.69
C GLY A 249 -2.42 25.30 -15.70
N GLU A 250 -2.64 25.80 -16.92
CA GLU A 250 -3.22 25.05 -18.05
C GLU A 250 -2.39 23.84 -18.50
N SER A 251 -1.09 23.83 -18.16
CA SER A 251 -0.16 22.73 -18.42
C SER A 251 -0.12 21.71 -17.28
N ILE A 252 -0.88 21.90 -16.20
CA ILE A 252 -0.92 21.01 -15.03
C ILE A 252 -2.26 20.27 -15.00
N THR A 253 -2.19 18.94 -14.89
CA THR A 253 -3.37 18.10 -14.65
C THR A 253 -3.19 17.24 -13.41
N VAL A 254 -4.09 17.36 -12.44
CA VAL A 254 -4.20 16.46 -11.29
C VAL A 254 -5.20 15.36 -11.62
N TYR A 255 -4.85 14.09 -11.42
CA TYR A 255 -5.71 12.99 -11.86
C TYR A 255 -5.70 11.73 -10.99
N ASP A 256 -6.82 11.01 -11.03
CA ASP A 256 -6.93 9.58 -10.76
C ASP A 256 -7.98 8.99 -11.72
N SER A 257 -7.55 8.26 -12.74
CA SER A 257 -8.44 7.76 -13.79
C SER A 257 -9.39 6.66 -13.32
N SER A 258 -9.16 6.09 -12.14
CA SER A 258 -9.94 4.99 -11.60
C SER A 258 -10.96 5.40 -10.53
N ARG A 259 -10.92 6.67 -10.09
CA ARG A 259 -11.71 7.21 -8.98
C ARG A 259 -12.22 8.62 -9.28
N SER A 260 -13.08 9.13 -8.41
CA SER A 260 -13.42 10.56 -8.39
C SER A 260 -12.33 11.33 -7.67
N ILE A 261 -12.15 12.62 -7.99
CA ILE A 261 -11.31 13.53 -7.19
C ILE A 261 -12.18 14.18 -6.12
N GLY A 262 -11.65 14.26 -4.90
CA GLY A 262 -12.31 14.85 -3.76
C GLY A 262 -12.71 16.31 -4.00
N GLU A 263 -13.96 16.64 -3.71
CA GLU A 263 -14.45 18.02 -3.75
C GLU A 263 -13.59 18.99 -2.90
N PRO A 264 -13.08 18.63 -1.70
CA PRO A 264 -12.18 19.50 -0.94
C PRO A 264 -10.90 19.88 -1.69
N ILE A 265 -10.36 19.00 -2.54
CA ILE A 265 -9.21 19.31 -3.39
C ILE A 265 -9.61 20.35 -4.42
N VAL A 266 -10.64 20.07 -5.24
CA VAL A 266 -11.08 20.97 -6.30
C VAL A 266 -11.42 22.35 -5.74
N ARG A 267 -12.18 22.40 -4.64
CA ARG A 267 -12.56 23.64 -3.96
C ARG A 267 -11.36 24.47 -3.51
N LYS A 268 -10.33 23.85 -2.94
CA LYS A 268 -9.14 24.57 -2.47
C LYS A 268 -8.42 25.30 -3.61
N PHE A 269 -8.36 24.69 -4.79
CA PHE A 269 -7.84 25.33 -6.00
C PHE A 269 -8.76 26.44 -6.50
N ARG A 270 -10.06 26.16 -6.59
CA ARG A 270 -11.04 27.13 -7.08
C ARG A 270 -11.25 28.34 -6.15
N ALA A 271 -10.86 28.24 -4.89
CA ALA A 271 -10.84 29.36 -3.95
C ALA A 271 -9.72 30.37 -4.24
N ASN A 272 -8.65 29.99 -4.95
CA ASN A 272 -7.57 30.91 -5.31
C ASN A 272 -7.91 31.66 -6.62
N ALA A 273 -8.11 32.98 -6.55
CA ALA A 273 -8.49 33.81 -7.71
C ALA A 273 -7.42 33.93 -8.81
N ASN A 274 -6.19 33.47 -8.59
CA ASN A 274 -5.14 33.47 -9.61
C ASN A 274 -5.55 32.59 -10.81
N ALA A 275 -5.47 33.15 -12.02
CA ALA A 275 -5.88 32.51 -13.26
C ALA A 275 -5.17 31.18 -13.53
N ASP A 276 -3.90 31.02 -13.14
CA ASP A 276 -3.19 29.75 -13.29
C ASP A 276 -3.80 28.66 -12.40
N PHE A 277 -4.13 28.96 -11.13
CA PHE A 277 -4.79 27.98 -10.25
C PHE A 277 -6.20 27.61 -10.74
N GLN A 278 -6.92 28.56 -11.33
CA GLN A 278 -8.21 28.30 -11.97
C GLN A 278 -8.08 27.42 -13.21
N ALA A 279 -6.96 27.53 -13.95
CA ALA A 279 -6.70 26.75 -15.16
C ALA A 279 -6.25 25.31 -14.91
N VAL A 280 -5.86 24.95 -13.67
CA VAL A 280 -5.48 23.56 -13.33
C VAL A 280 -6.63 22.61 -13.63
N ARG A 281 -6.31 21.55 -14.39
CA ARG A 281 -7.27 20.53 -14.82
C ARG A 281 -7.35 19.40 -13.81
N PHE A 282 -8.57 18.89 -13.62
CA PHE A 282 -8.83 17.71 -12.79
C PHE A 282 -9.42 16.60 -13.66
N VAL A 283 -8.74 15.46 -13.74
CA VAL A 283 -9.20 14.31 -14.55
C VAL A 283 -9.51 13.12 -13.63
N ALA A 284 -10.72 12.62 -13.72
CA ALA A 284 -11.25 11.56 -12.87
C ALA A 284 -11.86 10.44 -13.72
N LYS A 285 -12.28 9.34 -13.09
CA LYS A 285 -12.95 8.24 -13.79
C LYS A 285 -14.15 8.69 -14.63
N GLN A 286 -14.91 9.67 -14.13
CA GLN A 286 -16.08 10.24 -14.78
C GLN A 286 -16.04 11.76 -14.66
N ALA A 287 -16.70 12.46 -15.59
CA ALA A 287 -16.90 13.89 -15.47
C ALA A 287 -17.85 14.20 -14.30
N ALA A 288 -17.69 15.36 -13.68
CA ALA A 288 -18.54 15.80 -12.57
C ALA A 288 -18.89 17.30 -12.67
N ALA A 289 -19.99 17.69 -12.03
CA ALA A 289 -20.50 19.06 -12.07
C ALA A 289 -19.54 20.12 -11.49
N ASN A 290 -18.55 19.71 -10.69
CA ASN A 290 -17.49 20.57 -10.17
C ASN A 290 -16.32 20.81 -11.15
N GLY A 291 -16.48 20.44 -12.42
CA GLY A 291 -15.50 20.70 -13.48
C GLY A 291 -14.44 19.62 -13.67
N GLN A 292 -14.58 18.47 -13.00
CA GLN A 292 -13.75 17.30 -13.32
C GLN A 292 -14.07 16.76 -14.71
N MET A 293 -13.03 16.41 -15.46
CA MET A 293 -13.11 15.82 -16.79
C MET A 293 -13.04 14.30 -16.68
N ALA A 294 -13.74 13.58 -17.56
CA ALA A 294 -13.64 12.12 -17.64
C ALA A 294 -12.28 11.69 -18.21
N ALA A 295 -11.68 10.66 -17.63
CA ALA A 295 -10.47 10.06 -18.12
C ALA A 295 -10.73 9.29 -19.42
N GLU A 296 -9.86 9.51 -20.39
CA GLU A 296 -9.82 8.75 -21.64
C GLU A 296 -8.56 7.89 -21.65
N PHE A 297 -8.63 6.69 -22.23
CA PHE A 297 -7.45 5.84 -22.43
C PHE A 297 -6.82 6.09 -23.81
N ASP A 298 -5.55 5.77 -23.92
CA ASP A 298 -4.74 5.87 -25.13
C ASP A 298 -4.36 4.46 -25.63
N PRO A 299 -4.88 4.02 -26.78
CA PRO A 299 -4.54 2.72 -27.35
C PRO A 299 -3.12 2.64 -27.92
N SER A 300 -2.42 3.77 -28.11
CA SER A 300 -1.11 3.83 -28.77
C SER A 300 0.08 3.54 -27.85
N ASN A 301 -0.14 3.46 -26.54
CA ASN A 301 0.91 3.20 -25.54
C ASN A 301 0.48 2.09 -24.57
N PRO A 302 0.29 0.84 -25.04
CA PRO A 302 -0.08 -0.27 -24.18
C PRO A 302 1.03 -0.65 -23.22
N VAL A 303 0.65 -1.19 -22.06
CA VAL A 303 1.53 -1.91 -21.14
C VAL A 303 1.43 -3.40 -21.47
N HIS A 304 2.58 -3.99 -21.82
CA HIS A 304 2.72 -5.42 -22.06
C HIS A 304 3.28 -6.10 -20.82
N PHE A 305 2.43 -6.74 -20.03
CA PHE A 305 2.89 -7.45 -18.83
C PHE A 305 3.74 -8.67 -19.19
N ALA A 306 4.76 -8.95 -18.38
CA ALA A 306 5.67 -10.07 -18.62
C ALA A 306 4.98 -11.44 -18.41
N ASP A 307 3.95 -11.51 -17.56
CA ASP A 307 3.15 -12.72 -17.38
C ASP A 307 2.13 -12.87 -18.52
N PRO A 308 2.18 -13.97 -19.29
CA PRO A 308 1.33 -14.16 -20.47
C PRO A 308 -0.17 -14.32 -20.14
N ASN A 309 -0.53 -14.53 -18.87
CA ASN A 309 -1.93 -14.60 -18.44
C ASN A 309 -2.57 -13.21 -18.25
N LEU A 310 -1.77 -12.13 -18.29
CA LEU A 310 -2.26 -10.76 -18.21
C LEU A 310 -2.49 -10.21 -19.63
N PRO A 311 -3.68 -9.67 -19.93
CA PRO A 311 -3.90 -8.95 -21.16
C PRO A 311 -3.14 -7.62 -21.13
N GLU A 312 -2.95 -7.02 -22.30
CA GLU A 312 -2.42 -5.68 -22.42
C GLU A 312 -3.35 -4.67 -21.71
N ALA A 313 -2.76 -3.71 -21.01
CA ALA A 313 -3.47 -2.56 -20.45
C ALA A 313 -3.17 -1.31 -21.26
N TYR A 314 -4.07 -0.34 -21.23
CA TYR A 314 -3.87 0.99 -21.82
C TYR A 314 -3.76 2.05 -20.74
N LEU A 315 -3.11 3.15 -21.08
CA LEU A 315 -2.83 4.24 -20.14
C LEU A 315 -3.77 5.43 -20.36
N PRO A 316 -3.94 6.35 -19.39
CA PRO A 316 -4.78 7.52 -19.59
C PRO A 316 -4.11 8.49 -20.57
N LYS A 317 -4.88 9.12 -21.46
CA LYS A 317 -4.35 10.14 -22.40
C LYS A 317 -3.64 11.29 -21.68
N THR A 318 -4.17 11.72 -20.54
CA THR A 318 -3.53 12.74 -19.68
C THR A 318 -2.09 12.36 -19.34
N VAL A 319 -1.84 11.06 -19.14
CA VAL A 319 -0.50 10.55 -18.90
C VAL A 319 0.29 10.62 -20.19
N THR A 320 -0.16 9.96 -21.27
CA THR A 320 0.63 9.82 -22.50
C THR A 320 0.92 11.15 -23.20
N GLU A 321 0.06 12.16 -23.06
CA GLU A 321 0.28 13.53 -23.55
C GLU A 321 1.20 14.38 -22.66
N ALA A 322 1.39 14.01 -21.40
CA ALA A 322 2.27 14.74 -20.49
C ALA A 322 3.74 14.42 -20.79
N LYS A 323 4.60 15.43 -20.70
CA LYS A 323 6.05 15.21 -20.75
C LYS A 323 6.59 14.72 -19.40
N TYR A 324 6.06 15.28 -18.32
CA TYR A 324 6.46 14.96 -16.96
C TYR A 324 5.31 14.33 -16.17
N LEU A 325 5.61 13.27 -15.42
CA LEU A 325 4.69 12.70 -14.43
C LEU A 325 5.22 12.98 -13.02
N ILE A 326 4.33 13.33 -12.10
CA ILE A 326 4.59 13.32 -10.66
C ILE A 326 3.69 12.26 -10.03
N ASN A 327 4.30 11.28 -9.36
CA ASN A 327 3.57 10.23 -8.66
C ASN A 327 3.39 10.64 -7.19
N PHE A 328 2.16 10.98 -6.81
CA PHE A 328 1.78 11.46 -5.49
C PHE A 328 0.96 10.38 -4.76
N ALA A 329 1.66 9.53 -4.02
CA ALA A 329 1.09 8.39 -3.30
C ALA A 329 0.79 8.74 -1.82
N LEU A 330 0.31 7.75 -1.08
CA LEU A 330 -0.05 7.87 0.34
C LEU A 330 0.69 6.82 1.14
N LEU A 331 1.12 7.13 2.36
CA LEU A 331 1.75 6.16 3.25
C LEU A 331 0.66 5.29 3.90
N ARG A 332 0.61 3.99 3.56
CA ARG A 332 -0.34 3.03 4.18
C ARG A 332 0.06 1.57 4.00
N ALA A 333 -0.29 0.73 4.96
CA ALA A 333 -0.34 -0.70 4.73
C ALA A 333 -1.49 -1.09 3.77
N HIS A 334 -1.45 -2.33 3.27
CA HIS A 334 -2.47 -2.83 2.35
C HIS A 334 -2.74 -4.32 2.56
N ILE A 335 -4.02 -4.69 2.63
CA ILE A 335 -4.48 -6.06 2.94
C ILE A 335 -4.04 -7.13 1.93
N MET A 336 -3.93 -6.78 0.63
CA MET A 336 -3.46 -7.71 -0.41
C MET A 336 -1.95 -7.60 -0.76
N PHE A 337 -1.35 -6.41 -0.74
CA PHE A 337 0.02 -6.16 -1.28
C PHE A 337 1.03 -5.79 -0.19
N GLY A 338 0.64 -5.82 1.09
CA GLY A 338 1.48 -5.43 2.21
C GLY A 338 1.50 -3.92 2.42
N VAL A 339 1.79 -3.16 1.36
CA VAL A 339 1.79 -1.69 1.37
C VAL A 339 1.12 -1.12 0.11
N THR A 340 0.69 0.14 0.20
CA THR A 340 0.38 0.96 -0.98
C THR A 340 1.25 2.19 -0.90
N LEU A 341 2.19 2.31 -1.83
CA LEU A 341 3.09 3.44 -1.97
C LEU A 341 3.12 3.86 -3.44
N THR A 342 4.25 4.34 -3.95
CA THR A 342 4.33 4.93 -5.28
C THR A 342 4.15 3.91 -6.40
N ALA A 343 4.75 2.72 -6.29
CA ALA A 343 4.60 1.65 -7.29
C ALA A 343 3.12 1.25 -7.47
N LYS A 344 2.42 1.06 -6.35
CA LYS A 344 1.01 0.64 -6.36
C LYS A 344 0.07 1.78 -6.75
N ASN A 345 0.47 3.04 -6.66
CA ASN A 345 -0.36 4.17 -7.11
C ASN A 345 -0.67 4.10 -8.62
N HIS A 346 0.22 3.48 -9.42
CA HIS A 346 0.00 3.24 -10.85
C HIS A 346 -1.19 2.31 -11.16
N PHE A 347 -1.74 1.60 -10.17
CA PHE A 347 -2.96 0.82 -10.34
C PHE A 347 -4.18 1.67 -10.75
N GLY A 348 -4.17 2.97 -10.43
CA GLY A 348 -5.21 3.91 -10.87
C GLY A 348 -5.11 4.34 -12.34
N GLU A 349 -4.11 3.84 -13.08
CA GLU A 349 -3.78 4.31 -14.43
C GLU A 349 -3.98 3.23 -15.50
N VAL A 350 -4.24 1.98 -15.11
CA VAL A 350 -4.42 0.88 -16.06
C VAL A 350 -5.88 0.77 -16.50
N TYR A 351 -6.08 0.79 -17.82
CA TYR A 351 -7.36 0.56 -18.48
C TYR A 351 -7.38 -0.81 -19.15
N PHE A 352 -8.34 -1.65 -18.78
CA PHE A 352 -8.58 -2.94 -19.43
C PHE A 352 -9.95 -2.90 -20.14
N PRO A 353 -10.01 -2.94 -21.49
CA PRO A 353 -11.27 -2.87 -22.23
C PRO A 353 -12.29 -3.94 -21.80
N ASN A 354 -11.79 -5.16 -21.60
CA ASN A 354 -12.59 -6.32 -21.15
C ASN A 354 -12.51 -6.55 -19.62
N GLY A 355 -11.84 -5.67 -18.88
CA GLY A 355 -11.57 -5.81 -17.44
C GLY A 355 -12.27 -4.78 -16.55
N GLY A 356 -13.26 -4.06 -17.09
CA GLY A 356 -14.03 -3.04 -16.37
C GLY A 356 -13.48 -1.60 -16.50
N GLY A 357 -12.70 -1.33 -17.54
CA GLY A 357 -12.13 0.00 -17.82
C GLY A 357 -10.95 0.33 -16.91
N PHE A 358 -10.89 1.57 -16.41
CA PHE A 358 -9.88 1.99 -15.44
C PHE A 358 -10.09 1.28 -14.10
N SER A 359 -9.36 0.19 -13.89
CA SER A 359 -9.53 -0.72 -12.76
C SER A 359 -8.32 -1.64 -12.60
N PRO A 360 -7.77 -1.79 -11.39
CA PRO A 360 -6.65 -2.69 -11.16
C PRO A 360 -7.04 -4.16 -10.92
N ARG A 361 -8.34 -4.50 -11.04
CA ARG A 361 -8.85 -5.83 -10.68
C ARG A 361 -8.07 -6.97 -11.33
N THR A 362 -7.73 -6.82 -12.62
CA THR A 362 -6.97 -7.80 -13.41
C THR A 362 -5.58 -8.08 -12.84
N LEU A 363 -4.98 -7.12 -12.11
CA LEU A 363 -3.62 -7.21 -11.58
C LEU A 363 -3.54 -7.79 -10.16
N HIS A 364 -4.66 -7.93 -9.44
CA HIS A 364 -4.66 -8.25 -8.01
C HIS A 364 -3.94 -9.57 -7.66
N SER A 365 -3.96 -10.56 -8.55
CA SER A 365 -3.32 -11.87 -8.35
C SER A 365 -1.82 -11.91 -8.67
N PHE A 366 -1.27 -10.81 -9.20
CA PHE A 366 0.06 -10.78 -9.82
C PHE A 366 1.08 -9.93 -9.07
N GLY A 367 0.82 -9.58 -7.82
CA GLY A 367 1.79 -8.89 -6.98
C GLY A 367 1.45 -8.90 -5.48
N GLY A 368 0.53 -9.77 -5.07
CA GLY A 368 0.08 -9.86 -3.68
C GLY A 368 1.15 -10.39 -2.72
N ARG A 369 1.09 -9.95 -1.46
CA ARG A 369 2.02 -10.26 -0.35
C ARG A 369 2.06 -11.74 0.07
N THR A 370 1.17 -12.55 -0.48
CA THR A 370 1.11 -14.00 -0.24
C THR A 370 1.92 -14.80 -1.26
N ARG A 371 2.40 -14.16 -2.33
CA ARG A 371 3.27 -14.79 -3.32
C ARG A 371 4.67 -15.01 -2.74
N PRO A 372 5.34 -16.13 -3.05
CA PRO A 372 6.73 -16.33 -2.64
C PRO A 372 7.65 -15.19 -3.11
N LEU A 373 8.69 -14.90 -2.33
CA LEU A 373 9.78 -14.03 -2.77
C LEU A 373 10.40 -14.61 -4.06
N GLY A 374 10.80 -13.75 -4.99
CA GLY A 374 11.24 -14.20 -6.32
C GLY A 374 10.13 -14.74 -7.21
N SER A 375 8.89 -14.29 -7.01
CA SER A 375 7.82 -14.46 -8.00
C SER A 375 7.72 -13.21 -8.88
N TYR A 376 7.25 -13.38 -10.12
CA TYR A 376 6.83 -12.26 -10.97
C TYR A 376 5.94 -11.27 -10.20
N ASN A 377 6.17 -9.98 -10.42
CA ASN A 377 5.36 -8.90 -9.85
C ASN A 377 4.98 -7.83 -10.88
N CYS A 378 3.68 -7.68 -11.14
CA CYS A 378 3.14 -6.72 -12.11
C CYS A 378 3.44 -5.25 -11.80
N LEU A 379 3.82 -4.91 -10.56
CA LEU A 379 4.24 -3.54 -10.22
C LEU A 379 5.52 -3.15 -10.97
N VAL A 380 6.39 -4.11 -11.27
CA VAL A 380 7.68 -3.86 -11.96
C VAL A 380 7.45 -3.44 -13.40
N ASP A 381 6.48 -4.03 -14.10
CA ASP A 381 6.07 -3.60 -15.43
C ASP A 381 5.58 -2.14 -15.42
N LEU A 382 4.80 -1.76 -14.41
CA LEU A 382 4.25 -0.40 -14.28
C LEU A 382 5.35 0.62 -13.96
N ILE A 383 6.25 0.33 -13.03
CA ILE A 383 7.39 1.21 -12.72
C ILE A 383 8.32 1.31 -13.95
N GLY A 384 8.54 0.21 -14.67
CA GLY A 384 9.43 0.16 -15.81
C GLY A 384 8.88 0.76 -17.10
N HIS A 385 7.57 1.00 -17.20
CA HIS A 385 6.97 1.48 -18.43
C HIS A 385 7.35 2.94 -18.73
N LYS A 386 7.72 3.23 -19.99
CA LYS A 386 8.23 4.55 -20.43
C LYS A 386 7.27 5.72 -20.17
N GLN A 387 5.97 5.48 -20.26
CA GLN A 387 4.93 6.49 -20.00
C GLN A 387 4.53 6.58 -18.52
N LEU A 388 5.04 5.70 -17.65
CA LEU A 388 4.77 5.73 -16.21
C LEU A 388 6.06 6.09 -15.46
N GLY A 389 6.72 5.12 -14.83
CA GLY A 389 7.96 5.40 -14.09
C GLY A 389 9.09 5.92 -14.99
N GLY A 390 9.13 5.53 -16.26
CA GLY A 390 10.11 6.04 -17.21
C GLY A 390 10.11 7.56 -17.34
N LYS A 391 8.94 8.22 -17.25
CA LYS A 391 8.81 9.69 -17.30
C LYS A 391 8.39 10.35 -16.00
N THR A 392 8.48 9.63 -14.88
CA THR A 392 8.19 10.22 -13.57
C THR A 392 9.37 11.08 -13.12
N LEU A 393 9.11 12.39 -13.01
CA LEU A 393 10.06 13.41 -12.59
C LEU A 393 10.32 13.35 -11.07
N LEU A 394 9.25 13.13 -10.31
CA LEU A 394 9.25 13.22 -8.85
C LEU A 394 8.25 12.23 -8.25
N TYR A 395 8.69 11.52 -7.22
CA TYR A 395 7.87 10.63 -6.40
C TYR A 395 7.65 11.27 -5.04
N LEU A 396 6.40 11.31 -4.59
CA LEU A 396 5.98 11.86 -3.32
C LEU A 396 5.10 10.85 -2.58
N VAL A 397 5.25 10.78 -1.25
CA VAL A 397 4.35 10.03 -0.38
C VAL A 397 3.81 10.97 0.68
N ASP A 398 2.53 11.28 0.61
CA ASP A 398 1.81 12.04 1.63
C ASP A 398 1.51 11.14 2.83
N ALA A 399 2.02 11.56 3.97
CA ALA A 399 1.86 10.93 5.26
C ALA A 399 1.44 11.97 6.32
N LEU A 400 0.71 13.03 5.94
CA LEU A 400 0.11 13.93 6.93
C LEU A 400 -0.87 13.14 7.81
N TYR A 401 -1.82 12.49 7.17
CA TYR A 401 -2.87 11.67 7.78
C TYR A 401 -2.88 10.27 7.13
N PRO A 402 -1.90 9.41 7.46
CA PRO A 402 -1.83 8.06 6.91
C PRO A 402 -3.05 7.24 7.34
N GLY A 403 -3.43 6.25 6.54
CA GLY A 403 -4.52 5.32 6.88
C GLY A 403 -3.97 4.01 7.42
N GLU A 404 -4.66 3.40 8.40
CA GLU A 404 -4.26 2.12 9.00
C GLU A 404 -4.09 1.00 7.96
N HIS A 405 -4.91 1.04 6.90
CA HIS A 405 -4.69 0.34 5.65
C HIS A 405 -5.59 0.91 4.54
N ASN A 406 -5.54 0.28 3.36
CA ASN A 406 -6.20 0.76 2.14
C ASN A 406 -7.73 0.94 2.17
N GLU A 407 -8.46 0.40 3.16
CA GLU A 407 -9.93 0.51 3.27
C GLU A 407 -10.38 1.14 4.60
N THR A 408 -9.47 1.65 5.42
CA THR A 408 -9.78 2.18 6.75
C THR A 408 -9.51 3.67 6.86
N ARG A 409 -9.83 4.20 8.05
CA ARG A 409 -9.71 5.60 8.41
C ARG A 409 -8.25 5.98 8.64
N VAL A 410 -8.03 7.29 8.70
CA VAL A 410 -6.75 7.85 9.12
C VAL A 410 -6.36 7.35 10.52
N THR A 411 -5.07 7.14 10.75
CA THR A 411 -4.53 6.62 12.00
C THR A 411 -3.38 7.49 12.50
N ARG A 412 -3.22 7.53 13.83
CA ARG A 412 -2.06 8.16 14.49
C ARG A 412 -1.00 7.13 14.72
N PHE A 413 0.26 7.48 14.51
CA PHE A 413 1.38 6.56 14.64
C PHE A 413 1.89 6.50 16.09
N ALA A 414 1.94 5.30 16.67
CA ALA A 414 2.54 5.11 17.99
C ALA A 414 4.04 5.44 17.98
N SER A 415 4.72 5.18 16.87
CA SER A 415 6.13 5.53 16.65
C SER A 415 6.41 7.04 16.59
N PHE A 416 5.34 7.84 16.59
CA PHE A 416 5.34 9.31 16.61
C PHE A 416 4.70 9.86 17.90
N GLY A 417 4.73 9.10 18.99
CA GLY A 417 4.15 9.51 20.27
C GLY A 417 2.62 9.62 20.23
N ASP A 418 1.98 8.71 19.49
CA ASP A 418 0.53 8.69 19.26
C ASP A 418 -0.02 9.97 18.61
N GLN A 419 0.78 10.61 17.74
CA GLN A 419 0.39 11.77 16.93
C GLN A 419 0.11 11.38 15.47
N TRP A 420 -0.42 12.32 14.68
CA TRP A 420 -0.45 12.15 13.23
C TRP A 420 0.98 12.05 12.71
N ALA A 421 1.20 11.24 11.67
CA ALA A 421 2.56 11.08 11.14
C ALA A 421 3.10 12.39 10.56
N ALA A 422 2.23 13.33 10.13
CA ALA A 422 2.58 14.71 9.80
C ALA A 422 3.81 14.83 8.88
N SER A 423 3.91 13.92 7.92
CA SER A 423 5.13 13.68 7.15
C SER A 423 4.93 13.79 5.64
N LEU A 424 6.01 14.10 4.94
CA LEU A 424 6.13 14.03 3.48
C LEU A 424 7.44 13.32 3.13
N PHE A 425 7.38 12.37 2.20
CA PHE A 425 8.58 11.77 1.60
C PHE A 425 8.72 12.21 0.14
N ALA A 426 9.94 12.47 -0.30
CA ALA A 426 10.25 12.89 -1.67
C ALA A 426 11.50 12.20 -2.23
N SER A 427 11.46 11.79 -3.49
CA SER A 427 12.56 11.09 -4.17
C SER A 427 12.46 11.19 -5.70
N GLN A 428 13.57 10.96 -6.40
CA GLN A 428 13.59 10.65 -7.84
C GLN A 428 13.79 9.15 -8.11
N ASP A 429 14.02 8.36 -7.06
CA ASP A 429 14.19 6.91 -7.13
C ASP A 429 12.91 6.21 -6.61
N PRO A 430 12.16 5.49 -7.48
CA PRO A 430 10.90 4.83 -7.11
C PRO A 430 11.08 3.67 -6.15
N VAL A 431 12.23 2.99 -6.21
CA VAL A 431 12.48 1.81 -5.36
C VAL A 431 12.94 2.28 -3.99
N ALA A 432 13.79 3.30 -3.92
CA ALA A 432 14.29 3.83 -2.65
C ALA A 432 13.16 4.44 -1.80
N ILE A 433 12.27 5.24 -2.40
CA ILE A 433 11.17 5.88 -1.64
C ILE A 433 10.18 4.85 -1.09
N ASP A 434 9.88 3.81 -1.86
CA ASP A 434 8.98 2.76 -1.40
C ASP A 434 9.66 1.86 -0.35
N SER A 435 10.98 1.66 -0.44
CA SER A 435 11.78 0.98 0.60
C SER A 435 11.74 1.73 1.93
N VAL A 436 11.92 3.05 1.89
CA VAL A 436 11.81 3.92 3.07
C VAL A 436 10.39 3.90 3.62
N GLY A 437 9.38 4.08 2.77
CA GLY A 437 7.98 4.03 3.21
C GLY A 437 7.61 2.70 3.87
N LEU A 438 8.09 1.57 3.34
CA LEU A 438 7.92 0.25 3.93
C LEU A 438 8.59 0.13 5.31
N ASP A 439 9.80 0.66 5.45
CA ASP A 439 10.52 0.65 6.73
C ASP A 439 9.79 1.45 7.82
N PHE A 440 9.20 2.60 7.47
CA PHE A 440 8.34 3.35 8.38
C PHE A 440 7.08 2.56 8.75
N LEU A 441 6.37 2.01 7.76
CA LEU A 441 5.12 1.29 7.98
C LEU A 441 5.30 0.01 8.82
N ARG A 442 6.30 -0.82 8.51
CA ARG A 442 6.51 -2.08 9.25
C ARG A 442 6.94 -1.86 10.70
N ASN A 443 7.52 -0.71 11.00
CA ASN A 443 7.94 -0.33 12.35
C ASN A 443 6.88 0.51 13.09
N GLU A 444 5.70 0.72 12.50
CA GLU A 444 4.56 1.30 13.17
C GLU A 444 3.66 0.18 13.75
N PRO A 445 3.55 0.05 15.09
CA PRO A 445 2.77 -1.02 15.71
C PRO A 445 1.29 -1.07 15.29
N LYS A 446 0.70 0.07 14.90
CA LYS A 446 -0.70 0.14 14.45
C LYS A 446 -0.89 -0.30 13.00
N GLU A 447 0.15 -0.36 12.18
CA GLU A 447 0.09 -0.77 10.77
C GLU A 447 0.15 -2.31 10.65
N THR A 448 -0.87 -2.98 11.19
CA THR A 448 -0.87 -4.44 11.35
C THR A 448 -0.97 -5.23 10.03
N GLN A 449 -1.13 -4.54 8.90
CA GLN A 449 -1.28 -5.14 7.57
C GLN A 449 0.02 -5.20 6.76
N VAL A 450 1.14 -4.74 7.31
CA VAL A 450 2.46 -4.98 6.70
C VAL A 450 2.89 -6.41 7.03
N ARG A 451 2.61 -7.35 6.11
CA ARG A 451 2.76 -8.79 6.31
C ARG A 451 3.20 -9.49 5.04
N GLY A 452 3.65 -10.73 5.17
CA GLY A 452 4.06 -11.55 4.04
C GLY A 452 5.29 -10.97 3.34
N THR A 453 5.35 -11.06 2.02
CA THR A 453 6.48 -10.62 1.19
C THR A 453 6.28 -9.19 0.68
N ALA A 454 6.10 -8.24 1.61
CA ALA A 454 5.73 -6.86 1.30
C ALA A 454 6.76 -6.09 0.43
N ASP A 455 8.02 -6.53 0.43
CA ASP A 455 9.16 -6.01 -0.33
C ASP A 455 9.48 -6.81 -1.60
N ALA A 456 8.70 -7.84 -1.96
CA ALA A 456 9.05 -8.71 -3.09
C ALA A 456 9.17 -7.93 -4.42
N TYR A 457 8.29 -6.97 -4.66
CA TYR A 457 8.40 -6.12 -5.85
C TYR A 457 9.62 -5.19 -5.81
N LEU A 458 10.12 -4.82 -4.63
CA LEU A 458 11.30 -3.96 -4.50
C LEU A 458 12.56 -4.73 -4.91
N HIS A 459 12.67 -6.00 -4.54
CA HIS A 459 13.74 -6.89 -5.00
C HIS A 459 13.71 -7.06 -6.52
N GLU A 460 12.52 -7.36 -7.07
CA GLU A 460 12.33 -7.52 -8.50
C GLU A 460 12.64 -6.22 -9.27
N ALA A 461 12.20 -5.06 -8.77
CA ALA A 461 12.45 -3.76 -9.40
C ALA A 461 13.92 -3.33 -9.31
N ALA A 462 14.56 -3.50 -8.14
CA ALA A 462 15.96 -3.17 -7.93
C ALA A 462 16.87 -4.01 -8.85
N LEU A 463 16.50 -5.26 -9.09
CA LEU A 463 17.24 -6.20 -9.92
C LEU A 463 16.54 -6.49 -11.25
N ALA A 464 15.75 -5.58 -11.81
CA ALA A 464 14.92 -5.89 -12.99
C ALA A 464 15.69 -6.37 -14.24
N ASN A 465 17.01 -6.13 -14.30
CA ASN A 465 17.92 -6.68 -15.31
C ASN A 465 18.28 -8.16 -15.10
N LYS A 466 18.15 -8.66 -13.87
CA LYS A 466 18.34 -10.07 -13.48
C LYS A 466 17.50 -10.35 -12.22
N PRO A 467 16.17 -10.32 -12.33
CA PRO A 467 15.31 -10.34 -11.16
C PRO A 467 15.34 -11.74 -10.52
N PRO A 468 15.13 -11.86 -9.20
CA PRO A 468 15.10 -13.15 -8.51
C PRO A 468 14.12 -14.17 -9.13
N SER A 469 13.01 -13.70 -9.72
CA SER A 469 12.04 -14.55 -10.42
C SER A 469 12.50 -15.10 -11.77
N GLY A 470 13.60 -14.60 -12.32
CA GLY A 470 14.02 -14.89 -13.69
C GLY A 470 13.14 -14.26 -14.78
N THR A 471 12.16 -13.43 -14.41
CA THR A 471 11.29 -12.74 -15.37
C THR A 471 12.10 -11.81 -16.27
N VAL A 472 11.74 -11.76 -17.55
CA VAL A 472 12.23 -10.75 -18.49
C VAL A 472 11.16 -9.66 -18.60
N TYR A 473 11.37 -8.53 -17.93
CA TYR A 473 10.47 -7.39 -17.99
C TYR A 473 10.78 -6.53 -19.23
N ASP A 474 9.81 -6.37 -20.14
CA ASP A 474 9.87 -5.45 -21.29
C ASP A 474 8.47 -4.83 -21.52
N PRO A 475 8.01 -3.95 -20.60
CA PRO A 475 6.62 -3.50 -20.58
C PRO A 475 6.21 -2.66 -21.78
N ALA A 476 7.18 -2.12 -22.53
CA ALA A 476 6.96 -1.32 -23.72
C ALA A 476 7.22 -2.10 -25.04
N ARG A 477 7.63 -3.38 -24.96
CA ARG A 477 8.04 -4.24 -26.09
C ARG A 477 9.06 -3.56 -27.02
N GLU A 478 10.09 -2.96 -26.43
CA GLU A 478 11.17 -2.31 -27.19
C GLU A 478 12.34 -3.27 -27.49
N GLY A 479 12.22 -4.54 -27.13
CA GLY A 479 13.22 -5.57 -27.40
C GLY A 479 14.42 -5.51 -26.46
N LYS A 480 14.30 -4.76 -25.35
CA LYS A 480 15.35 -4.61 -24.34
C LYS A 480 14.74 -4.84 -22.96
N PRO A 481 15.23 -5.83 -22.19
CA PRO A 481 14.82 -6.01 -20.81
C PRO A 481 15.12 -4.76 -19.98
N LEU A 482 14.30 -4.52 -18.96
CA LEU A 482 14.51 -3.41 -18.02
C LEU A 482 15.91 -3.49 -17.37
N ALA A 483 16.53 -2.33 -17.18
CA ALA A 483 17.64 -2.17 -16.25
C ALA A 483 17.11 -2.08 -14.81
N SER A 484 18.01 -2.06 -13.82
CA SER A 484 17.65 -1.71 -12.44
C SER A 484 16.83 -0.41 -12.39
N LEU A 485 15.67 -0.46 -11.72
CA LEU A 485 14.73 0.66 -11.62
C LEU A 485 15.02 1.60 -10.44
N GLY A 486 15.92 1.20 -9.54
CA GLY A 486 16.29 1.94 -8.34
C GLY A 486 17.06 1.08 -7.36
N VAL A 487 17.37 1.64 -6.19
CA VAL A 487 18.07 0.92 -5.12
C VAL A 487 17.11 0.49 -4.01
N HIS A 488 17.23 -0.76 -3.57
CA HIS A 488 16.51 -1.32 -2.42
C HIS A 488 17.50 -1.70 -1.32
N GLU A 489 17.16 -1.35 -0.08
CA GLU A 489 17.78 -1.89 1.13
C GLU A 489 16.86 -1.58 2.34
N HIS A 490 17.22 -2.11 3.50
CA HIS A 490 16.62 -1.73 4.78
C HIS A 490 17.58 -0.97 5.68
N TRP A 491 17.04 -0.04 6.49
CA TRP A 491 17.83 0.71 7.46
C TRP A 491 18.45 -0.18 8.55
N ASN A 492 19.40 0.37 9.31
CA ASN A 492 20.04 -0.31 10.44
C ASN A 492 19.06 -0.67 11.58
N ASN A 493 18.20 0.26 12.00
CA ASN A 493 17.18 0.08 13.04
C ASN A 493 16.18 1.26 13.05
N ALA A 494 15.02 1.06 13.69
CA ALA A 494 13.92 2.01 13.72
C ALA A 494 14.21 3.32 14.50
N THR A 495 15.22 3.33 15.37
CA THR A 495 15.61 4.51 16.15
C THR A 495 16.54 5.41 15.33
N SER A 496 17.60 4.84 14.76
CA SER A 496 18.62 5.59 14.02
C SER A 496 18.23 5.88 12.58
N ARG A 497 17.44 4.99 11.96
CA ARG A 497 16.93 5.09 10.58
C ARG A 497 18.03 5.41 9.56
N LYS A 498 19.20 4.79 9.71
CA LYS A 498 20.36 5.02 8.83
C LYS A 498 20.44 3.94 7.77
N TYR A 499 20.50 4.40 6.53
CA TYR A 499 20.78 3.59 5.35
C TYR A 499 22.28 3.61 5.02
N SER A 500 22.70 2.77 4.07
CA SER A 500 24.12 2.59 3.72
C SER A 500 24.85 3.89 3.43
N ARG A 501 24.24 4.80 2.64
CA ARG A 501 24.88 6.10 2.35
C ARG A 501 24.93 7.03 3.55
N ASN A 502 23.96 6.93 4.47
CA ASN A 502 24.03 7.67 5.73
C ASN A 502 25.19 7.21 6.63
N LEU A 503 25.71 6.00 6.40
CA LEU A 503 26.85 5.41 7.11
C LEU A 503 28.17 5.56 6.33
N GLY A 504 28.19 6.38 5.27
CA GLY A 504 29.39 6.67 4.49
C GLY A 504 29.71 5.64 3.39
N LYS A 505 28.82 4.68 3.10
CA LYS A 505 28.99 3.82 1.92
C LYS A 505 28.73 4.61 0.63
N ALA A 506 29.39 4.21 -0.46
CA ALA A 506 29.25 4.85 -1.77
C ALA A 506 27.88 4.59 -2.42
N GLU A 507 27.29 3.43 -2.17
CA GLU A 507 26.02 2.97 -2.75
C GLU A 507 24.98 2.72 -1.66
N GLY A 508 23.70 2.68 -2.08
CA GLY A 508 22.55 2.49 -1.20
C GLY A 508 21.63 3.71 -1.14
N ILE A 509 20.69 3.66 -0.21
CA ILE A 509 19.76 4.72 0.12
C ILE A 509 20.44 5.77 1.00
N GLU A 510 20.09 7.03 0.79
CA GLU A 510 20.39 8.15 1.69
C GLU A 510 19.08 8.77 2.17
N LEU A 511 18.74 8.57 3.44
CA LEU A 511 17.59 9.26 4.06
C LEU A 511 18.03 10.61 4.63
N ILE A 512 17.45 11.70 4.14
CA ILE A 512 17.64 13.05 4.67
C ILE A 512 16.40 13.43 5.49
N ALA A 513 16.55 13.48 6.81
CA ALA A 513 15.50 13.97 7.70
C ALA A 513 15.61 15.50 7.83
N LEU A 514 14.54 16.22 7.49
CA LEU A 514 14.50 17.67 7.66
C LEU A 514 14.20 18.04 9.12
N PRO A 515 14.77 19.14 9.63
CA PRO A 515 14.45 19.62 10.97
C PRO A 515 12.99 20.09 11.03
N SER A 516 12.26 19.66 12.07
CA SER A 516 10.95 20.23 12.42
C SER A 516 11.11 21.63 13.01
N SER A 517 10.09 22.47 12.89
CA SER A 517 10.07 23.83 13.45
C SER A 517 10.14 23.86 14.99
N ARG A 518 9.98 22.71 15.67
CA ARG A 518 10.36 22.49 17.07
C ARG A 518 11.30 21.29 17.21
N PRO A 519 12.33 21.33 18.06
CA PRO A 519 13.01 20.10 18.48
C PRO A 519 12.02 19.20 19.23
N VAL A 520 11.93 17.94 18.83
CA VAL A 520 11.26 16.90 19.62
C VAL A 520 11.94 16.90 20.99
N LYS A 521 11.21 17.24 22.06
CA LYS A 521 11.72 17.04 23.41
C LYS A 521 11.97 15.54 23.55
N GLY A 522 13.24 15.15 23.61
CA GLY A 522 13.62 13.77 23.88
C GLY A 522 13.15 13.39 25.28
N ASP A 523 12.51 12.22 25.37
CA ASP A 523 12.38 11.49 26.63
C ASP A 523 13.71 10.81 26.98
#